data_AF-A0A923JII1-F1
#
_entry.id   AF-A0A923JII1-F1
#
_cell.length_a   1.000
_cell.length_b   1.000
_cell.length_c   1.000
_cell.angle_alpha   90.00
_cell.angle_beta   90.00
_cell.angle_gamma   90.00
#
_symmetry.space_group_name_H-M   'P 1'
#
loop_
_entity.id
_entity.type
_entity.pdbx_description
1 polymer ?
#
loop_
_entity_poly.entity_id
_entity_poly.type
_entity_poly.pdbx_seq_one_letter_code
_entity_poly.pdbx_strand_id
1 'polypeptide(L)'
;MENPQHSLPALFKQLGLADDPVSIDQFIASHSPLKPELHLADAFFWTKSQAQFLRDEILEDADWAEVVDQLNVMLRKGRVG
;
A
#
# COMPACT_ATOMS: atom_id res chain seq x y z
N MET A 1 -21.88 2.63 12.28
CA MET A 1 -20.60 1.97 12.56
C MET A 1 -19.54 2.88 12.00
N GLU A 2 -18.69 3.42 12.86
CA GLU A 2 -17.57 4.27 12.44
C GLU A 2 -16.47 3.32 11.98
N ASN A 3 -16.23 3.21 10.67
CA ASN A 3 -15.05 2.49 10.19
C ASN A 3 -13.83 3.22 10.79
N PRO A 4 -12.88 2.53 11.45
CA PRO A 4 -11.61 3.15 11.78
C PRO A 4 -10.99 3.60 10.46
N GLN A 5 -10.98 4.91 10.22
CA GLN A 5 -10.47 5.45 8.97
C GLN A 5 -8.95 5.40 9.01
N HIS A 6 -8.41 4.25 8.58
CA HIS A 6 -6.98 4.01 8.53
C HIS A 6 -6.33 4.96 7.52
N SER A 7 -5.24 5.59 7.94
CA SER A 7 -4.50 6.53 7.10
C SER A 7 -3.30 5.84 6.45
N LEU A 8 -2.84 6.37 5.32
CA LEU A 8 -1.67 5.86 4.62
C LEU A 8 -0.39 5.82 5.50
N PRO A 9 -0.08 6.85 6.32
CA PRO A 9 0.97 6.74 7.33
C PRO A 9 0.80 5.55 8.28
N ALA A 10 -0.42 5.30 8.76
CA ALA A 10 -0.68 4.17 9.65
C ALA A 10 -0.42 2.82 8.95
N LEU A 11 -0.72 2.72 7.64
CA LEU A 11 -0.43 1.53 6.85
C LEU A 11 1.08 1.31 6.71
N PHE A 12 1.83 2.38 6.41
CA PHE A 12 3.29 2.30 6.32
C PHE A 12 3.92 1.87 7.65
N LYS A 13 3.44 2.42 8.76
CA LYS A 13 3.86 2.00 10.10
C LYS A 13 3.55 0.53 10.37
N GLN A 14 2.38 0.04 9.98
CA GLN A 14 1.97 -1.36 10.10
C GLN A 14 2.87 -2.29 9.25
N LEU A 15 3.29 -1.83 8.08
CA LEU A 15 4.24 -2.53 7.20
C LEU A 15 5.70 -2.42 7.69
N GLY A 16 6.00 -1.64 8.73
CA GLY A 16 7.35 -1.41 9.22
C GLY A 16 8.19 -0.48 8.34
N LEU A 17 7.53 0.43 7.62
CA LEU A 17 8.14 1.44 6.75
C LEU A 17 8.10 2.82 7.43
N ALA A 18 8.87 3.76 6.90
CA ALA A 18 8.80 5.16 7.32
C ALA A 18 7.44 5.76 6.92
N ASP A 19 6.74 6.33 7.90
CA ASP A 19 5.36 6.81 7.80
C ASP A 19 5.24 8.33 7.61
N ASP A 20 6.35 9.04 7.46
CA ASP A 20 6.33 10.46 7.18
C ASP A 20 5.97 10.77 5.71
N PRO A 21 5.34 11.92 5.42
CA PRO A 21 4.87 12.24 4.07
C PRO A 21 5.97 12.23 3.00
N VAL A 22 7.22 12.57 3.35
CA VAL A 22 8.33 12.64 2.39
C VAL A 22 8.77 11.22 2.02
N SER A 23 8.93 10.34 3.02
CA SER A 23 9.28 8.94 2.78
C SER A 23 8.20 8.19 2.01
N ILE A 24 6.91 8.45 2.30
CA ILE A 24 5.80 7.86 1.56
C ILE A 24 5.84 8.29 0.09
N ASP A 25 5.98 9.60 -0.20
CA ASP A 25 6.04 10.10 -1.57
C ASP A 25 7.22 9.49 -2.33
N GLN A 26 8.39 9.39 -1.69
CA GLN A 26 9.58 8.76 -2.26
C GLN A 26 9.37 7.26 -2.53
N PHE A 27 8.68 6.55 -1.64
CA PHE A 27 8.34 5.15 -1.84
C PHE A 27 7.45 4.97 -3.07
N ILE A 28 6.37 5.76 -3.17
CA ILE A 28 5.47 5.71 -4.34
C ILE A 28 6.24 6.03 -5.61
N ALA A 29 7.06 7.08 -5.62
CA ALA A 29 7.85 7.47 -6.78
C ALA A 29 8.86 6.40 -7.22
N SER A 30 9.47 5.67 -6.27
CA SER A 30 10.49 4.65 -6.55
C SER A 30 9.89 3.33 -7.04
N HIS A 31 8.65 3.02 -6.64
CA HIS A 31 7.99 1.75 -6.93
C HIS A 31 6.87 1.85 -7.98
N SER A 32 6.60 3.05 -8.46
CA SER A 32 5.68 3.32 -9.57
C SER A 32 6.39 3.36 -10.94
N PRO A 33 5.71 3.02 -12.05
CA PRO A 33 4.36 2.48 -12.11
C PRO A 33 4.35 0.96 -11.86
N LEU A 34 3.46 0.52 -10.98
CA LEU A 34 3.18 -0.90 -10.78
C LEU A 34 2.45 -1.46 -12.00
N LYS A 35 2.95 -2.57 -12.55
CA LYS A 35 2.35 -3.22 -13.72
C LYS A 35 0.88 -3.58 -13.47
N PRO A 36 -0.05 -3.34 -14.43
CA PRO A 36 -1.47 -3.65 -14.29
C PRO A 36 -1.76 -5.09 -13.86
N GLU A 37 -0.98 -6.04 -14.38
CA GLU A 37 -1.16 -7.48 -14.17
C GLU A 37 -0.58 -7.97 -12.82
N LEU A 38 0.22 -7.15 -12.14
CA LEU A 38 0.85 -7.53 -10.87
C LEU A 38 -0.04 -7.09 -9.71
N HIS A 39 -0.48 -8.03 -8.86
CA HIS A 39 -1.19 -7.67 -7.62
C HIS A 39 -0.26 -6.90 -6.68
N LEU A 40 -0.83 -5.99 -5.88
CA LEU A 40 -0.04 -5.20 -4.92
C LEU A 40 0.78 -6.11 -4.00
N ALA A 41 0.16 -7.15 -3.43
CA ALA A 41 0.79 -8.09 -2.53
C ALA A 41 1.83 -9.02 -3.18
N ASP A 42 1.93 -9.02 -4.52
CA ASP A 42 2.93 -9.78 -5.29
C ASP A 42 4.13 -8.93 -5.72
N ALA A 43 4.14 -7.64 -5.35
CA ALA A 43 5.24 -6.76 -5.72
C ALA A 43 6.56 -7.15 -5.04
N PHE A 44 7.65 -7.12 -5.80
CA PHE A 44 8.97 -7.61 -5.38
C PHE A 44 9.63 -6.78 -4.26
N PHE A 45 9.12 -5.58 -3.98
CA PHE A 45 9.63 -4.69 -2.95
C PHE A 45 9.06 -4.98 -1.56
N TRP A 46 8.12 -5.93 -1.46
CA TRP A 46 7.62 -6.40 -0.17
C TRP A 46 8.46 -7.55 0.39
N THR A 47 8.63 -7.55 1.71
CA THR A 47 9.03 -8.75 2.43
C THR A 47 7.88 -9.75 2.49
N LYS A 48 8.17 -11.01 2.81
CA LYS A 48 7.15 -12.06 2.91
C LYS A 48 6.01 -11.70 3.87
N SER A 49 6.31 -11.08 5.02
CA SER A 49 5.30 -10.68 6.00
C SER A 49 4.45 -9.50 5.52
N GLN A 50 5.05 -8.51 4.88
CA GLN A 50 4.32 -7.37 4.28
C GLN A 50 3.38 -7.85 3.17
N ALA A 51 3.89 -8.71 2.28
CA ALA A 51 3.11 -9.31 1.19
C ALA A 51 1.94 -10.15 1.71
N GLN A 52 2.14 -10.89 2.80
CA GLN A 52 1.08 -11.68 3.41
C GLN A 52 0.02 -10.77 4.03
N PHE A 53 0.41 -9.78 4.83
CA PHE A 53 -0.51 -8.81 5.41
C PHE A 53 -1.37 -8.12 4.33
N LEU A 54 -0.73 -7.57 3.29
CA LEU A 54 -1.45 -6.91 2.19
C LEU A 54 -2.41 -7.86 1.47
N ARG A 55 -2.03 -9.14 1.31
CA ARG A 55 -2.89 -10.14 0.69
C ARG A 55 -4.11 -10.46 1.54
N ASP A 56 -3.92 -10.64 2.84
CA ASP A 56 -5.00 -10.96 3.76
C ASP A 56 -6.00 -9.79 3.82
N GLU A 57 -5.52 -8.55 3.92
CA GLU A 57 -6.38 -7.35 3.92
C GLU A 57 -7.18 -7.19 2.61
N ILE A 58 -6.60 -7.55 1.47
CA ILE A 58 -7.29 -7.50 0.16
C ILE A 58 -8.30 -8.64 0.01
N LEU A 59 -7.93 -9.86 0.41
CA LEU A 59 -8.77 -11.06 0.19
C LEU A 59 -9.95 -11.12 1.15
N GLU A 60 -9.79 -10.62 2.38
CA GLU A 60 -10.83 -10.68 3.41
C GLU A 60 -11.70 -9.42 3.47
N ASP A 61 -11.43 -8.42 2.61
CA ASP A 61 -12.07 -7.08 2.67
C ASP A 61 -12.02 -6.53 4.10
N ALA A 62 -10.83 -6.63 4.71
CA ALA A 62 -10.63 -6.38 6.13
C ALA A 62 -10.42 -4.88 6.43
N ASP A 63 -10.10 -4.57 7.68
CA ASP A 63 -10.10 -3.20 8.20
C ASP A 63 -9.19 -2.23 7.40
N TRP A 64 -8.12 -2.72 6.77
CA TRP A 64 -7.20 -1.91 5.98
C TRP A 64 -7.48 -1.90 4.47
N ALA A 65 -8.52 -2.60 4.01
CA ALA A 65 -8.79 -2.78 2.57
C ALA A 65 -8.84 -1.45 1.79
N GLU A 66 -9.51 -0.42 2.34
CA GLU A 66 -9.65 0.89 1.70
C GLU A 66 -8.29 1.59 1.49
N VAL A 67 -7.43 1.62 2.52
CA VAL A 67 -6.12 2.28 2.42
C VAL A 67 -5.11 1.45 1.63
N VAL A 68 -5.25 0.12 1.64
CA VAL A 68 -4.48 -0.78 0.78
C VAL A 68 -4.85 -0.56 -0.69
N ASP A 69 -6.13 -0.38 -1.02
CA ASP A 69 -6.55 -0.01 -2.37
C ASP A 69 -6.05 1.39 -2.76
N GLN A 70 -6.09 2.36 -1.84
CA GLN A 70 -5.51 3.68 -2.06
C GLN A 70 -4.03 3.57 -2.46
N LEU A 71 -3.23 2.80 -1.71
CA LEU A 71 -1.83 2.53 -2.02
C LEU A 71 -1.65 1.88 -3.41
N ASN A 72 -2.47 0.87 -3.72
CA ASN A 72 -2.48 0.20 -5.02
C ASN A 72 -2.74 1.18 -6.17
N VAL A 73 -3.71 2.08 -6.02
CA VAL A 73 -4.03 3.10 -7.03
C VAL A 73 -2.89 4.10 -7.20
N MET A 74 -2.29 4.58 -6.10
CA MET A 74 -1.15 5.51 -6.16
C MET A 74 0.05 4.90 -6.89
N LEU A 75 0.39 3.64 -6.59
CA LEU A 75 1.49 2.94 -7.24
C LEU A 75 1.26 2.67 -8.73
N ARG A 76 0.01 2.54 -9.18
CA ARG A 76 -0.32 2.32 -10.60
C ARG A 76 -0.38 3.60 -11.40
N LYS A 77 -0.91 4.69 -10.81
CA LYS A 77 -0.98 5.99 -11.47
C LYS A 77 0.39 6.67 -11.55
N GLY A 78 1.21 6.49 -10.52
CA GLY A 78 2.47 7.21 -10.36
C GLY A 78 2.28 8.71 -10.26
N ARG A 79 3.41 9.46 -10.24
CA ARG A 79 3.35 10.88 -10.56
C ARG A 79 2.94 11.00 -12.01
N VAL A 80 1.68 11.36 -12.25
CA VAL A 80 1.30 12.04 -13.48
C VAL A 80 2.07 13.36 -13.45
N GLY A 81 3.11 13.46 -14.28
CA GLY A 81 3.85 14.70 -14.51
C GLY A 81 2.95 15.76 -15.13
#